data_AF-A0A9E1SA44-F1
#
_entry.id   AF-A0A9E1SA44-F1
#
_cell.length_a   1.000
_cell.length_b   1.000
_cell.length_c   1.000
_cell.angle_alpha   90.00
_cell.angle_beta   90.00
_cell.angle_gamma   90.00
#
_symmetry.space_group_name_H-M   'P 1'
#
loop_
_entity.id
_entity.type
_entity.pdbx_description
1 polymer ?
#
loop_
_entity_poly.entity_id
_entity_poly.type
_entity_poly.pdbx_seq_one_letter_code
_entity_poly.pdbx_strand_id
1 'polypeptide(L)'
;MNKLILHIPHSSKYIPADAVYMVDQNTVDKEILKLTDWYTDDLFSSDDVITVKAEFSRVFCDPERFSEDSQEVMAQFGMGVLYEKSDEGIPIREVSPNLREAIL
;
A
#
# COMPACT_ATOMS: atom_id res chain seq x y z
N MET A 1 -11.27 -27.05 -10.46
CA MET A 1 -11.71 -25.75 -11.00
C MET A 1 -11.77 -24.81 -9.81
N ASN A 2 -10.79 -23.92 -9.68
CA ASN A 2 -10.67 -23.05 -8.50
C ASN A 2 -11.76 -21.97 -8.63
N LYS A 3 -12.76 -22.03 -7.74
CA LYS A 3 -13.92 -21.11 -7.74
C LYS A 3 -13.75 -19.93 -6.77
N LEU A 4 -12.59 -19.86 -6.11
CA LEU A 4 -12.31 -18.87 -5.07
C LEU A 4 -11.03 -18.11 -5.43
N ILE A 5 -11.12 -16.80 -5.34
CA ILE A 5 -9.99 -15.88 -5.42
C ILE A 5 -9.77 -15.30 -4.03
N LEU A 6 -8.55 -15.42 -3.51
CA LEU A 6 -8.11 -14.73 -2.30
C LEU A 6 -7.32 -13.49 -2.72
N HIS A 7 -7.82 -12.33 -2.34
CA HIS A 7 -7.11 -11.06 -2.52
C HIS A 7 -6.42 -10.71 -1.21
N ILE A 8 -5.09 -10.62 -1.22
CA ILE A 8 -4.26 -10.35 -0.03
C ILE A 8 -3.36 -9.15 -0.34
N PRO A 9 -3.92 -7.93 -0.30
CA PRO A 9 -3.27 -6.74 -0.83
C PRO A 9 -2.19 -6.14 0.08
N HIS A 10 -2.23 -6.41 1.38
CA HIS A 10 -1.45 -5.65 2.36
C HIS A 10 -0.49 -6.51 3.20
N SER A 11 -0.19 -7.74 2.79
CA SER A 11 0.74 -8.62 3.52
C SER A 11 2.22 -8.32 3.25
N SER A 12 2.55 -7.66 2.13
CA SER A 12 3.93 -7.31 1.82
C SER A 12 4.40 -6.09 2.60
N LYS A 13 5.66 -6.13 3.01
CA LYS A 13 6.39 -5.02 3.65
C LYS A 13 7.39 -4.34 2.71
N TYR A 14 7.47 -4.79 1.45
CA TYR A 14 8.51 -4.35 0.53
C TYR A 14 8.20 -2.97 -0.04
N ILE A 15 9.22 -2.10 -0.09
CA ILE A 15 9.18 -0.81 -0.77
C ILE A 15 10.20 -0.86 -1.91
N PRO A 16 9.84 -0.49 -3.15
CA PRO A 16 10.79 -0.38 -4.25
C PRO A 16 11.97 0.54 -3.90
N ALA A 17 13.18 0.17 -4.30
CA ALA A 17 14.42 0.85 -3.89
C ALA A 17 14.54 2.29 -4.42
N ASP A 18 13.83 2.63 -5.48
CA ASP A 18 13.75 3.96 -6.09
C ASP A 18 12.62 4.82 -5.50
N ALA A 19 11.83 4.30 -4.56
CA ALA A 19 10.81 5.07 -3.87
C ALA A 19 11.45 6.12 -2.94
N VAL A 20 11.06 7.38 -3.13
CA VAL A 20 11.56 8.51 -2.34
C VAL A 20 10.51 8.94 -1.33
N TYR A 21 10.94 9.10 -0.08
CA TYR A 21 10.14 9.63 1.03
C TYR A 21 10.84 10.87 1.61
N MET A 22 10.05 11.79 2.17
CA MET A 22 10.54 13.05 2.77
C MET A 22 11.05 12.87 4.21
N VAL A 23 10.82 11.70 4.80
CA VAL A 23 11.16 11.34 6.18
C VAL A 23 12.28 10.30 6.20
N ASP A 24 12.85 10.09 7.38
CA ASP A 24 13.86 9.04 7.55
C ASP A 24 13.26 7.62 7.40
N GLN A 25 14.14 6.66 7.13
CA GLN A 25 13.74 5.26 6.96
C GLN A 25 13.01 4.71 8.20
N ASN A 26 13.40 5.14 9.40
CA ASN A 26 12.77 4.70 10.64
C ASN A 26 11.28 5.10 10.71
N THR A 27 10.92 6.27 10.18
CA THR A 27 9.52 6.70 10.08
C THR A 27 8.74 5.84 9.10
N VAL A 28 9.31 5.56 7.92
CA VAL A 28 8.70 4.65 6.93
C VAL A 28 8.53 3.24 7.49
N ASP A 29 9.54 2.71 8.17
CA ASP A 29 9.53 1.37 8.78
C ASP A 29 8.45 1.26 9.86
N LYS A 30 8.19 2.33 10.63
CA LYS A 30 7.09 2.37 11.60
C LYS A 30 5.72 2.35 10.93
N GLU A 31 5.54 3.07 9.83
CA GLU A 31 4.30 3.02 9.05
C GLU A 31 4.07 1.61 8.50
N ILE A 32 5.10 0.99 7.92
CA ILE A 32 5.05 -0.41 7.46
C ILE A 32 4.69 -1.33 8.64
N LEU A 33 5.34 -1.16 9.79
CA LEU A 33 5.05 -1.97 10.98
C LEU A 33 3.59 -1.88 11.41
N LYS A 34 3.01 -0.68 11.36
CA LYS A 34 1.66 -0.38 11.85
C LYS A 34 0.56 -0.77 10.87
N LEU A 35 0.81 -0.59 9.57
CA LEU A 35 -0.20 -0.69 8.52
C LEU A 35 -0.16 -2.00 7.72
N THR A 36 0.89 -2.83 7.89
CA THR A 36 0.97 -4.15 7.26
C THR A 36 -0.05 -5.09 7.90
N ASP A 37 -0.78 -5.81 7.05
CA ASP A 37 -1.69 -6.87 7.48
C ASP A 37 -0.89 -8.16 7.69
N TRP A 38 -0.16 -8.18 8.79
CA TRP A 38 0.86 -9.19 9.09
C TRP A 38 0.32 -10.62 9.00
N TYR A 39 1.04 -11.44 8.21
CA TYR A 39 0.79 -12.88 8.05
C TYR A 39 -0.59 -13.23 7.48
N THR A 40 -1.30 -12.28 6.86
CA THR A 40 -2.57 -12.60 6.20
C THR A 40 -2.40 -13.57 5.04
N ASP A 41 -1.24 -13.58 4.37
CA ASP A 41 -0.93 -14.54 3.32
C ASP A 41 -0.54 -15.93 3.84
N ASP A 42 -0.07 -16.03 5.07
CA ASP A 42 0.13 -17.32 5.76
C ASP A 42 -1.20 -17.85 6.29
N LEU A 43 -1.96 -16.98 6.98
CA LEU A 43 -3.27 -17.28 7.57
C LEU A 43 -4.29 -17.74 6.52
N PHE A 44 -4.31 -17.08 5.35
CA PHE A 44 -5.20 -17.38 4.24
C PHE A 44 -4.42 -18.01 3.08
N SER A 45 -3.99 -19.26 3.28
CA SER A 45 -3.27 -20.06 2.29
C SER A 45 -4.03 -21.36 1.95
N SER A 46 -4.08 -21.72 0.67
CA SER A 46 -4.70 -22.94 0.18
C SER A 46 -4.20 -23.28 -1.23
N ASP A 47 -4.03 -24.56 -1.54
CA ASP A 47 -3.58 -25.02 -2.86
C ASP A 47 -4.71 -24.96 -3.93
N ASP A 48 -5.97 -24.92 -3.48
CA ASP A 48 -7.17 -24.99 -4.34
C ASP A 48 -7.78 -23.61 -4.67
N VAL A 49 -7.05 -22.53 -4.39
CA VAL A 49 -7.50 -21.14 -4.60
C VAL A 49 -6.54 -20.36 -5.48
N ILE A 50 -7.04 -19.33 -6.15
CA ILE A 50 -6.18 -18.36 -6.84
C ILE A 50 -5.87 -17.25 -5.85
N THR A 51 -4.61 -17.03 -5.53
CA THR A 51 -4.20 -15.96 -4.62
C THR A 51 -3.62 -14.80 -5.43
N VAL A 52 -4.16 -13.60 -5.23
CA VAL A 52 -3.66 -12.35 -5.79
C VAL A 52 -3.08 -11.55 -4.63
N LYS A 53 -1.75 -11.35 -4.64
CA LYS A 53 -1.03 -10.61 -3.60
C LYS A 53 -0.32 -9.42 -4.22
N ALA A 54 -0.28 -8.30 -3.52
CA ALA A 54 0.65 -7.23 -3.86
C ALA A 54 2.06 -7.61 -3.39
N GLU A 55 3.05 -7.42 -4.25
CA GLU A 55 4.46 -7.66 -3.88
C GLU A 55 5.09 -6.48 -3.14
N PHE A 56 4.36 -5.37 -2.99
CA PHE A 56 4.78 -4.15 -2.31
C PHE A 56 3.86 -3.82 -1.13
N SER A 57 4.38 -3.02 -0.20
CA SER A 57 3.62 -2.51 0.94
C SER A 57 2.62 -1.45 0.51
N ARG A 58 1.48 -1.39 1.22
CA ARG A 58 0.48 -0.34 1.05
C ARG A 58 1.03 1.07 1.31
N VAL A 59 2.14 1.20 2.05
CA VAL A 59 2.84 2.47 2.27
C VAL A 59 3.47 3.00 0.96
N PHE A 60 3.74 2.13 -0.02
CA PHE A 60 4.16 2.53 -1.36
C PHE A 60 2.96 2.87 -2.26
N CYS A 61 1.98 1.97 -2.32
CA CYS A 61 0.74 2.12 -3.08
C CYS A 61 -0.32 1.20 -2.45
N ASP A 62 -1.51 1.72 -2.15
CA ASP A 62 -2.59 0.93 -1.56
C ASP A 62 -3.57 0.46 -2.65
N PRO A 63 -3.55 -0.83 -3.04
CA PRO A 63 -4.39 -1.36 -4.12
C PRO A 63 -5.88 -1.48 -3.74
N GLU A 64 -6.26 -1.17 -2.49
CA GLU A 64 -7.66 -1.12 -2.05
C GLU A 64 -8.25 0.30 -2.00
N ARG A 65 -7.53 1.27 -2.56
CA ARG A 65 -7.99 2.66 -2.71
C ARG A 65 -8.33 2.97 -4.16
N PHE A 66 -9.23 3.92 -4.38
CA PHE A 66 -9.51 4.38 -5.74
C PHE A 66 -8.34 5.19 -6.31
N SER A 67 -8.02 4.96 -7.59
CA SER A 67 -6.95 5.68 -8.30
C SER A 67 -7.24 7.18 -8.45
N GLU A 68 -8.52 7.56 -8.46
CA GLU A 68 -8.97 8.94 -8.55
C GLU A 68 -9.22 9.52 -7.16
N ASP A 69 -8.48 10.56 -6.77
CA ASP A 69 -8.61 11.19 -5.45
C ASP A 69 -10.02 11.77 -5.22
N SER A 70 -10.72 12.16 -6.29
CA SER A 70 -12.12 12.61 -6.21
C SER A 70 -13.10 11.51 -5.79
N GLN A 71 -12.70 10.24 -5.90
CA GLN A 71 -13.48 9.06 -5.53
C GLN A 71 -12.96 8.39 -4.23
N GLU A 72 -11.75 8.73 -3.78
CA GLU A 72 -11.14 8.21 -2.57
C GLU A 72 -11.24 9.21 -1.41
N VAL A 73 -12.15 8.96 -0.47
CA VAL A 73 -12.39 9.86 0.67
C VAL A 73 -11.12 10.07 1.51
N MET A 74 -10.24 9.07 1.62
CA MET A 74 -9.01 9.20 2.40
C MET A 74 -7.91 10.03 1.71
N ALA A 75 -8.04 10.32 0.41
CA ALA A 75 -7.12 11.21 -0.29
C ALA A 75 -7.08 12.61 0.34
N GLN A 76 -8.22 13.13 0.84
CA GLN A 76 -8.27 14.43 1.52
C GLN A 76 -7.44 14.49 2.82
N PHE A 77 -7.16 13.32 3.40
CA PHE A 77 -6.33 13.16 4.60
C PHE A 77 -4.87 12.80 4.26
N GLY A 78 -4.52 12.73 2.97
CA GLY A 78 -3.19 12.31 2.51
C GLY A 78 -2.97 10.79 2.58
N MET A 79 -4.04 10.00 2.68
CA MET A 79 -4.01 8.54 2.73
C MET A 79 -4.84 7.91 1.59
N GLY A 80 -4.70 8.47 0.37
CA GLY A 80 -5.32 7.93 -0.84
C GLY A 80 -4.58 6.69 -1.38
N VAL A 81 -4.67 6.41 -2.69
CA VAL A 81 -3.95 5.30 -3.32
C VAL A 81 -2.42 5.42 -3.18
N LEU A 82 -1.89 6.65 -3.14
CA LEU A 82 -0.51 6.95 -2.79
C LEU A 82 -0.53 7.80 -1.52
N TYR A 83 0.09 7.31 -0.44
CA TYR A 83 0.12 8.05 0.82
C TYR A 83 1.08 9.23 0.75
N GLU A 84 0.56 10.43 1.03
CA GLU A 84 1.30 11.67 1.20
C GLU A 84 1.56 11.97 2.68
N LYS A 85 0.72 11.42 3.57
CA LYS A 85 0.82 11.54 5.02
C LYS A 85 0.81 10.18 5.70
N SER A 86 1.47 10.08 6.84
CA SER A 86 1.38 8.95 7.77
C SER A 86 -0.02 8.85 8.37
N ASP A 87 -0.29 7.75 9.07
CA ASP A 87 -1.53 7.59 9.83
C ASP A 87 -1.70 8.63 10.97
N GLU A 88 -0.60 9.22 11.43
CA GLU A 88 -0.56 10.32 12.39
C GLU A 88 -0.66 11.71 11.74
N GLY A 89 -0.83 11.78 10.42
CA GLY A 89 -0.96 13.02 9.65
C GLY A 89 0.36 13.75 9.37
N ILE A 90 1.51 13.11 9.62
CA ILE A 90 2.84 13.65 9.31
C ILE A 90 3.07 13.55 7.79
N PRO A 91 3.47 14.60 7.07
CA PRO A 91 3.84 14.48 5.67
C PRO A 91 5.01 13.52 5.48
N ILE A 92 4.85 12.48 4.65
CA ILE A 92 5.87 11.43 4.41
C ILE A 92 6.34 11.37 2.96
N ARG A 93 5.54 11.84 2.00
CA ARG A 93 5.85 11.73 0.57
C ARG A 93 5.23 12.87 -0.22
N GLU A 94 5.97 13.40 -1.18
CA GLU A 94 5.44 14.34 -2.16
C GLU A 94 5.08 13.57 -3.44
N VAL A 95 3.80 13.58 -3.81
CA VAL A 95 3.29 12.85 -4.97
C VAL A 95 3.06 13.81 -6.13
N SER A 96 4.08 13.97 -6.97
CA SER A 96 3.94 14.73 -8.22
C SER A 96 3.06 13.98 -9.24
N PRO A 97 2.44 14.68 -10.22
CA PRO A 97 1.68 14.02 -11.28
C PRO A 97 2.48 12.94 -12.04
N ASN A 98 3.76 13.21 -12.34
CA ASN A 98 4.63 12.25 -13.03
C ASN A 98 4.93 11.01 -12.16
N LEU A 99 5.12 11.20 -10.84
CA LEU A 99 5.31 10.07 -9.93
C LEU A 99 4.05 9.22 -9.83
N ARG A 100 2.87 9.87 -9.80
CA ARG A 100 1.59 9.17 -9.79
C ARG A 100 1.41 8.32 -11.05
N GLU A 101 1.63 8.90 -12.22
CA GLU A 101 1.57 8.19 -13.51
C GLU A 101 2.60 7.04 -13.61
N ALA A 102 3.76 7.17 -12.96
CA ALA A 102 4.76 6.10 -12.97
C ALA A 102 4.39 4.91 -12.08
N ILE A 103 3.52 5.10 -11.08
CA ILE A 103 3.15 4.06 -10.12
C ILE A 103 1.81 3.39 -10.47
N LEU A 104 0.84 4.16 -10.97
CA LEU A 104 -0.52 3.70 -11.31
C LEU A 104 -0.61 3.26 -12.78
#